data_AF-A0A1I1I2A0-F1
#
_entry.id   AF-A0A1I1I2A0-F1
#
_cell.length_a   1.000
_cell.length_b   1.000
_cell.length_c   1.000
_cell.angle_alpha   90.00
_cell.angle_beta   90.00
_cell.angle_gamma   90.00
#
_symmetry.space_group_name_H-M   'P 1'
#
loop_
_entity.id
_entity.type
_entity.pdbx_description
1 polymer ?
#
loop_
_entity_poly.entity_id
_entity_poly.type
_entity_poly.pdbx_seq_one_letter_code
_entity_poly.pdbx_strand_id
1 'polypeptide(L)'
;MNIGRYENSNVDVKIKSIVATILGDGLFEDITRICERYSEEEDDFREYDVYKIRSANGIKILKKTSEREVTNYANYLQGHGFKVPAFYGNYNDGKDIWIVIESIEGDDLRDMTNEQAIAAADSLSEIQNTFWNCSDTERFDVSGHKYFPSEMLMNFIDVAVNRIGSQLEEFECYA
;
A
#
# COMPACT_ATOMS: atom_id res chain seq x y z
N MET A 1 -2.90 26.29 -13.03
CA MET A 1 -2.43 24.92 -12.70
C MET A 1 -3.54 24.24 -11.93
N ASN A 2 -3.68 22.91 -12.03
CA ASN A 2 -4.70 22.22 -11.23
C ASN A 2 -4.13 21.92 -9.84
N ILE A 3 -4.82 22.37 -8.81
CA ILE A 3 -4.56 22.04 -7.39
C ILE A 3 -5.00 20.59 -7.15
N GLY A 4 -4.29 19.88 -6.28
CA GLY A 4 -4.57 18.49 -5.91
C GLY A 4 -3.57 17.48 -6.45
N ARG A 5 -3.96 16.21 -6.45
CA ARG A 5 -3.11 15.08 -6.84
C ARG A 5 -2.91 15.04 -8.36
N TYR A 6 -1.68 14.82 -8.78
CA TYR A 6 -1.33 14.61 -10.18
C TYR A 6 -0.22 13.55 -10.32
N GLU A 7 0.02 13.12 -11.55
CA GLU A 7 1.03 12.13 -11.89
C GLU A 7 2.13 12.76 -12.75
N ASN A 8 3.39 12.51 -12.40
CA ASN A 8 4.56 12.99 -13.14
C ASN A 8 5.27 11.82 -13.84
N SER A 9 5.33 11.85 -15.18
CA SER A 9 5.99 10.81 -16.00
C SER A 9 7.52 10.92 -16.03
N ASN A 10 8.11 12.00 -15.49
CA ASN A 10 9.57 12.16 -15.41
C ASN A 10 10.14 11.33 -14.25
N VAL A 11 10.22 10.02 -14.46
CA VAL A 11 10.68 9.05 -13.47
C VAL A 11 12.13 8.64 -13.73
N ASP A 12 12.96 8.72 -12.69
CA ASP A 12 14.37 8.35 -12.70
C ASP A 12 14.57 6.91 -13.20
N VAL A 13 15.64 6.69 -13.99
CA VAL A 13 16.05 5.37 -14.49
C VAL A 13 16.27 4.38 -13.33
N LYS A 14 16.74 4.85 -12.17
CA LYS A 14 16.89 4.03 -10.95
C LYS A 14 15.56 3.40 -10.54
N ILE A 15 14.46 4.16 -10.57
CA ILE A 15 13.13 3.67 -10.20
C ILE A 15 12.67 2.60 -11.20
N LYS A 16 12.89 2.80 -12.50
CA LYS A 16 12.57 1.80 -13.52
C LYS A 16 13.33 0.49 -13.30
N SER A 17 14.62 0.59 -12.95
CA SER A 17 15.46 -0.56 -12.62
C SER A 17 14.97 -1.32 -11.37
N ILE A 18 14.54 -0.59 -10.34
CA ILE A 18 13.94 -1.18 -9.13
C ILE A 18 12.68 -1.96 -9.48
N VAL A 19 11.77 -1.37 -10.27
CA VAL A 19 10.53 -2.05 -10.69
C VAL A 19 10.84 -3.30 -11.52
N ALA A 20 11.77 -3.21 -12.48
CA ALA A 20 12.20 -4.36 -13.27
C ALA A 20 12.85 -5.47 -12.42
N THR A 21 13.55 -5.11 -11.34
CA THR A 21 14.13 -6.09 -10.42
C THR A 21 13.06 -6.84 -9.63
N ILE A 22 12.00 -6.15 -9.20
CA ILE A 22 10.92 -6.75 -8.40
C ILE A 22 9.93 -7.53 -9.26
N LEU A 23 9.44 -6.91 -10.33
CA LEU A 23 8.37 -7.48 -11.15
C LEU A 23 8.88 -8.28 -12.35
N GLY A 24 10.12 -8.06 -12.78
CA GLY A 24 10.70 -8.57 -14.02
C GLY A 24 10.69 -7.53 -15.15
N ASP A 25 11.70 -7.60 -16.02
CA ASP A 25 11.86 -6.67 -17.14
C ASP A 25 10.75 -6.87 -18.19
N GLY A 26 10.29 -5.78 -18.80
CA GLY A 26 9.23 -5.77 -19.81
C GLY A 26 7.81 -6.07 -19.28
N LEU A 27 7.61 -6.15 -17.96
CA LEU A 27 6.30 -6.47 -17.35
C LEU A 27 5.49 -5.24 -16.92
N PHE A 28 5.93 -4.04 -17.29
CA PHE A 28 5.22 -2.79 -17.06
C PHE A 28 5.31 -1.89 -18.30
N GLU A 29 4.26 -1.11 -18.52
CA GLU A 29 4.10 -0.22 -19.69
C GLU A 29 4.54 1.21 -19.35
N ASP A 30 4.18 1.68 -18.16
CA ASP A 30 4.39 3.05 -17.73
C ASP A 30 4.60 3.12 -16.21
N ILE A 31 5.38 4.12 -15.79
CA ILE A 31 5.62 4.43 -14.38
C ILE A 31 5.52 5.94 -14.22
N THR A 32 4.66 6.39 -13.32
CA THR A 32 4.50 7.79 -12.94
C THR A 32 4.73 8.00 -11.45
N ARG A 33 5.28 9.15 -11.06
CA ARG A 33 5.39 9.56 -9.66
C ARG A 33 4.10 10.22 -9.22
N ILE A 34 3.64 9.93 -8.01
CA ILE A 34 2.50 10.60 -7.40
C ILE A 34 2.98 11.91 -6.77
N CYS A 35 2.34 13.00 -7.18
CA CYS A 35 2.62 14.34 -6.68
C CYS A 35 1.31 15.00 -6.22
N GLU A 36 1.43 16.01 -5.35
CA GLU A 36 0.30 16.79 -4.87
C GLU A 36 0.68 18.27 -4.85
N ARG A 37 -0.21 19.12 -5.35
CA ARG A 37 -0.03 20.58 -5.34
C ARG A 37 -1.03 21.22 -4.40
N TYR A 38 -0.56 22.04 -3.47
CA TYR A 38 -1.40 22.65 -2.44
C TYR A 38 -1.94 24.03 -2.85
N SER A 39 -1.23 24.76 -3.72
CA SER A 39 -1.68 26.07 -4.23
C SER A 39 -1.24 26.34 -5.67
N GLU A 40 -1.61 27.49 -6.21
CA GLU A 40 -1.20 27.91 -7.56
C GLU A 40 0.27 28.40 -7.61
N GLU A 41 0.95 28.53 -6.47
CA GLU A 41 2.37 28.90 -6.42
C GLU A 41 3.26 27.78 -6.98
N GLU A 42 4.34 28.15 -7.68
CA GLU A 42 5.15 27.17 -8.43
C GLU A 42 5.80 26.10 -7.53
N ASP A 43 6.27 26.50 -6.35
CA ASP A 43 7.05 25.67 -5.41
C ASP A 43 6.21 25.00 -4.30
N ASP A 44 4.90 25.21 -4.28
CA ASP A 44 4.01 24.67 -3.25
C ASP A 44 3.42 23.31 -3.67
N PHE A 45 4.32 22.34 -3.83
CA PHE A 45 3.97 20.97 -4.17
C PHE A 45 4.82 19.96 -3.39
N ARG A 46 4.30 18.74 -3.28
CA ARG A 46 4.97 17.60 -2.67
C ARG A 46 5.11 16.48 -3.69
N GLU A 47 6.32 15.97 -3.81
CA GLU A 47 6.59 14.75 -4.55
C GLU A 47 6.82 13.61 -3.57
N TYR A 48 5.95 12.59 -3.66
CA TYR A 48 6.07 11.44 -2.80
C TYR A 48 7.02 10.42 -3.41
N ASP A 49 7.73 9.67 -2.58
CA ASP A 49 8.48 8.48 -3.01
C ASP A 49 7.52 7.29 -3.22
N VAL A 50 6.46 7.55 -3.99
CA VAL A 50 5.38 6.65 -4.33
C VAL A 50 5.12 6.77 -5.83
N TYR A 51 5.15 5.64 -6.52
CA TYR A 51 5.05 5.56 -7.97
C TYR A 51 3.96 4.59 -8.37
N LYS A 52 3.18 4.99 -9.37
CA LYS A 52 2.13 4.17 -9.98
C LYS A 52 2.72 3.43 -11.16
N ILE A 53 2.61 2.12 -11.15
CA ILE A 53 3.09 1.23 -12.20
C ILE A 53 1.86 0.74 -12.97
N ARG A 54 1.83 0.98 -14.27
CA ARG A 54 0.81 0.45 -15.18
C ARG A 54 1.36 -0.77 -15.89
N SER A 55 0.56 -1.83 -15.94
CA SER A 55 0.87 -3.07 -16.66
C SER A 55 -0.41 -3.66 -17.24
N ALA A 56 -0.27 -4.59 -18.18
CA ALA A 56 -1.39 -5.37 -18.71
C ALA A 56 -2.19 -6.10 -17.60
N ASN A 57 -1.55 -6.43 -16.48
CA ASN A 57 -2.15 -7.10 -15.32
C ASN A 57 -2.66 -6.11 -14.26
N GLY A 58 -3.03 -4.89 -14.67
CA GLY A 58 -3.54 -3.85 -13.78
C GLY A 58 -2.45 -2.97 -13.16
N ILE A 59 -2.89 -2.14 -12.22
CA ILE A 59 -2.09 -1.07 -11.62
C ILE A 59 -1.47 -1.55 -10.30
N LYS A 60 -0.21 -1.17 -10.07
CA LYS A 60 0.53 -1.46 -8.83
C LYS A 60 1.16 -0.17 -8.29
N ILE A 61 1.55 -0.17 -7.03
CA ILE A 61 2.24 0.93 -6.38
C ILE A 61 3.62 0.48 -5.93
N LEU A 62 4.66 1.22 -6.34
CA LEU A 62 5.98 1.18 -5.73
C LEU A 62 6.06 2.26 -4.66
N LYS A 63 6.41 1.90 -3.43
CA LYS A 63 6.54 2.85 -2.31
C LYS A 63 7.88 2.66 -1.62
N LYS A 64 8.56 3.78 -1.32
CA LYS A 64 9.69 3.79 -0.38
C LYS A 64 9.18 3.56 1.04
N THR A 65 9.83 2.67 1.76
CA THR A 65 9.34 2.15 3.03
C THR A 65 10.47 1.84 4.02
N SER A 66 10.12 1.33 5.20
CA SER A 66 11.03 0.82 6.22
C SER A 66 11.15 -0.71 6.15
N GLU A 67 12.24 -1.24 6.72
CA GLU A 67 12.45 -2.69 6.84
C GLU A 67 11.28 -3.38 7.57
N ARG A 68 10.69 -2.69 8.55
CA ARG A 68 9.59 -3.24 9.33
C ARG A 68 8.33 -3.44 8.51
N GLU A 69 7.99 -2.50 7.63
CA GLU A 69 6.82 -2.64 6.75
C GLU A 69 7.04 -3.78 5.76
N VAL A 70 8.26 -3.99 5.25
CA VAL A 70 8.60 -5.18 4.45
C VAL A 70 8.37 -6.46 5.23
N THR A 71 8.90 -6.56 6.45
CA THR A 71 8.75 -7.74 7.31
C THR A 71 7.27 -8.03 7.59
N ASN A 72 6.47 -7.00 7.89
CA ASN A 72 5.04 -7.16 8.11
C ASN A 72 4.36 -7.74 6.86
N TYR A 73 4.64 -7.20 5.68
CA TYR A 73 4.05 -7.71 4.44
C TYR A 73 4.48 -9.14 4.14
N ALA A 74 5.78 -9.42 4.17
CA ALA A 74 6.35 -10.70 3.77
C ALA A 74 6.01 -11.84 4.75
N ASN A 75 5.99 -11.55 6.05
CA ASN A 75 5.89 -12.60 7.08
C ASN A 75 4.51 -12.68 7.74
N TYR A 76 3.73 -11.60 7.74
CA TYR A 76 2.45 -11.57 8.45
C TYR A 76 1.24 -11.39 7.55
N LEU A 77 1.30 -10.45 6.61
CA LEU A 77 0.12 -10.06 5.83
C LEU A 77 -0.09 -10.95 4.63
N GLN A 78 1.00 -11.29 3.95
CA GLN A 78 0.96 -12.22 2.85
C GLN A 78 0.54 -13.61 3.34
N GLY A 79 -0.38 -14.24 2.62
CA GLY A 79 -0.78 -15.64 2.84
C GLY A 79 -1.78 -15.89 3.98
N HIS A 80 -2.13 -14.87 4.78
CA HIS A 80 -3.06 -15.03 5.91
C HIS A 80 -4.53 -14.72 5.57
N GLY A 81 -4.83 -14.38 4.32
CA GLY A 81 -6.21 -14.15 3.85
C GLY A 81 -6.83 -12.81 4.29
N PHE A 82 -6.04 -11.92 4.90
CA PHE A 82 -6.50 -10.59 5.29
C PHE A 82 -6.87 -9.72 4.08
N LYS A 83 -7.74 -8.73 4.32
CA LYS A 83 -8.12 -7.69 3.35
C LYS A 83 -7.03 -6.60 3.26
N VAL A 84 -5.88 -6.97 2.73
CA VAL A 84 -4.69 -6.13 2.54
C VAL A 84 -4.27 -6.14 1.07
N PRO A 85 -3.47 -5.18 0.56
CA PRO A 85 -3.07 -5.17 -0.83
C PRO A 85 -2.09 -6.31 -1.04
N ALA A 86 -2.18 -6.97 -2.20
CA ALA A 86 -1.26 -8.04 -2.53
C ALA A 86 0.19 -7.52 -2.55
N PHE A 87 1.10 -8.28 -1.93
CA PHE A 87 2.52 -7.98 -1.91
C PHE A 87 3.25 -8.69 -3.06
N TYR A 88 3.95 -7.93 -3.89
CA TYR A 88 4.65 -8.44 -5.08
C TYR A 88 6.16 -8.58 -4.89
N GLY A 89 6.71 -7.99 -3.82
CA GLY A 89 8.12 -8.09 -3.48
C GLY A 89 8.71 -6.77 -3.00
N ASN A 90 10.00 -6.83 -2.66
CA ASN A 90 10.76 -5.69 -2.16
C ASN A 90 12.13 -5.59 -2.83
N TYR A 91 12.73 -4.40 -2.73
CA TYR A 91 14.08 -4.12 -3.15
C TYR A 91 14.78 -3.29 -2.07
N ASN A 92 16.03 -3.64 -1.77
CA ASN A 92 16.85 -2.96 -0.78
C ASN A 92 18.25 -2.74 -1.35
N ASP A 93 18.68 -1.48 -1.45
CA ASP A 93 20.04 -1.10 -1.90
C ASP A 93 20.99 -0.73 -0.74
N GLY A 94 20.59 -1.04 0.49
CA GLY A 94 21.33 -0.70 1.72
C GLY A 94 21.09 0.73 2.21
N LYS A 95 20.49 1.60 1.40
CA LYS A 95 20.13 2.98 1.78
C LYS A 95 18.61 3.15 1.86
N ASP A 96 17.93 2.72 0.81
CA ASP A 96 16.49 2.88 0.63
C ASP A 96 15.86 1.50 0.43
N ILE A 97 14.70 1.30 1.06
CA ILE A 97 13.91 0.08 0.95
C ILE A 97 12.63 0.42 0.20
N TRP A 98 12.26 -0.44 -0.74
CA TRP A 98 11.13 -0.26 -1.63
C TRP A 98 10.28 -1.51 -1.66
N ILE A 99 8.96 -1.33 -1.77
CA ILE A 99 8.00 -2.44 -1.93
C ILE A 99 7.10 -2.19 -3.13
N VAL A 100 6.70 -3.26 -3.80
CA VAL A 100 5.60 -3.23 -4.76
C VAL A 100 4.38 -3.90 -4.15
N ILE A 101 3.29 -3.16 -4.10
CA ILE A 101 1.99 -3.61 -3.61
C ILE A 101 0.90 -3.35 -4.65
N GLU A 102 -0.23 -4.02 -4.50
CA GLU A 102 -1.42 -3.77 -5.30
C GLU A 102 -1.89 -2.32 -5.15
N SER A 103 -2.31 -1.72 -6.27
CA SER A 103 -3.04 -0.45 -6.24
C SER A 103 -4.51 -0.76 -6.02
N ILE A 104 -5.07 -0.19 -4.96
CA ILE A 104 -6.51 -0.26 -4.69
C ILE A 104 -7.06 1.13 -4.95
N GLU A 105 -8.06 1.23 -5.84
CA GLU A 105 -8.81 2.47 -5.99
C GLU A 105 -9.78 2.61 -4.80
N GLY A 106 -9.89 3.82 -4.28
CA GLY A 106 -10.74 4.13 -3.14
C GLY A 106 -10.92 5.64 -3.01
N ASP A 107 -11.97 6.01 -2.30
CA ASP A 107 -12.33 7.40 -2.04
C ASP A 107 -11.52 8.02 -0.91
N ASP A 108 -11.63 9.34 -0.76
CA ASP A 108 -11.02 10.03 0.38
C ASP A 108 -11.65 9.51 1.68
N LEU A 109 -10.80 9.17 2.66
CA LEU A 109 -11.25 8.68 3.98
C LEU A 109 -12.17 9.67 4.70
N ARG A 110 -12.15 10.95 4.32
CA ARG A 110 -13.06 11.98 4.83
C ARG A 110 -14.50 11.77 4.40
N ASP A 111 -14.71 11.08 3.29
CA ASP A 111 -16.02 10.73 2.74
C ASP A 111 -16.49 9.32 3.18
N MET A 112 -15.75 8.70 4.12
CA MET A 112 -16.04 7.36 4.62
C MET A 112 -17.42 7.25 5.26
N THR A 113 -18.21 6.27 4.83
CA THR A 113 -19.53 5.97 5.40
C THR A 113 -19.42 5.17 6.71
N ASN A 114 -20.52 5.10 7.47
CA ASN A 114 -20.55 4.30 8.69
C ASN A 114 -20.33 2.80 8.40
N GLU A 115 -20.86 2.31 7.28
CA GLU A 115 -20.73 0.93 6.83
C GLU A 115 -19.27 0.60 6.52
N GLN A 116 -18.58 1.49 5.80
CA GLN A 116 -17.15 1.37 5.53
C GLN A 116 -16.32 1.41 6.82
N ALA A 117 -16.67 2.28 7.77
CA ALA A 117 -15.99 2.38 9.05
C ALA A 117 -16.14 1.09 9.90
N ILE A 118 -17.33 0.51 9.94
CA ILE A 118 -17.59 -0.77 10.65
C ILE A 118 -16.78 -1.89 10.01
N ALA A 119 -16.84 -2.02 8.68
CA ALA A 119 -16.09 -3.06 8.00
C ALA A 119 -14.57 -2.89 8.16
N ALA A 120 -14.07 -1.64 8.19
CA ALA A 120 -12.65 -1.37 8.49
C ALA A 120 -12.29 -1.79 9.91
N ALA A 121 -13.16 -1.51 10.89
CA ALA A 121 -12.97 -1.96 12.27
C ALA A 121 -12.97 -3.50 12.40
N ASP A 122 -13.83 -4.19 11.64
CA ASP A 122 -13.87 -5.67 11.62
C ASP A 122 -12.58 -6.24 11.03
N SER A 123 -12.09 -5.71 9.90
CA SER A 123 -10.83 -6.13 9.28
C SER A 123 -9.63 -5.89 10.21
N LEU A 124 -9.58 -4.72 10.85
CA LEU A 124 -8.55 -4.40 11.85
C LEU A 124 -8.60 -5.38 13.04
N SER A 125 -9.80 -5.73 13.50
CA SER A 125 -10.00 -6.67 14.60
C SER A 125 -9.56 -8.08 14.22
N GLU A 126 -9.86 -8.54 13.00
CA GLU A 126 -9.43 -9.85 12.49
C GLU A 126 -7.90 -9.96 12.47
N ILE A 127 -7.23 -8.94 11.93
CA ILE A 127 -5.77 -8.87 11.87
C ILE A 127 -5.16 -8.86 13.27
N GLN A 128 -5.69 -8.05 14.19
CA GLN A 128 -5.18 -8.02 15.57
C GLN A 128 -5.43 -9.33 16.31
N ASN A 129 -6.62 -9.89 16.19
CA ASN A 129 -6.98 -11.13 16.86
C ASN A 129 -6.13 -12.31 16.35
N THR A 130 -5.82 -12.35 15.06
CA THR A 130 -4.94 -13.37 14.50
C THR A 130 -3.55 -13.30 15.14
N PHE A 131 -3.01 -12.10 15.31
CA PHE A 131 -1.72 -11.89 15.98
C PHE A 131 -1.78 -12.30 17.45
N TRP A 132 -2.84 -11.92 18.17
CA TRP A 132 -2.97 -12.20 19.61
C TRP A 132 -3.42 -13.63 19.93
N ASN A 133 -3.79 -14.43 18.93
CA ASN A 133 -4.21 -15.82 19.11
C ASN A 133 -3.15 -16.85 18.67
N CYS A 134 -2.10 -16.45 17.94
CA CYS A 134 -0.94 -17.31 17.71
C CYS A 134 0.01 -17.32 18.92
N SER A 135 0.84 -18.36 19.02
CA SER A 135 1.78 -18.58 20.12
C SER A 135 2.87 -17.50 20.19
N ASP A 136 3.50 -17.33 21.35
CA ASP A 136 4.61 -16.38 21.52
C ASP A 136 5.73 -16.63 20.49
N THR A 137 6.05 -17.89 20.19
CA THR A 137 7.05 -18.27 19.18
C THR A 137 6.65 -17.78 17.78
N GLU A 138 5.40 -18.00 17.38
CA GLU A 138 4.88 -17.56 16.08
C GLU A 138 4.87 -16.02 15.98
N ARG A 139 4.55 -15.29 17.06
CA ARG A 139 4.62 -13.81 17.06
C ARG A 139 6.03 -13.28 16.91
N PHE A 140 6.99 -13.93 17.56
CA PHE A 140 8.41 -13.58 17.48
C PHE A 140 8.97 -13.85 16.08
N ASP A 141 8.60 -14.96 15.45
CA ASP A 141 9.02 -15.30 14.09
C ASP A 141 8.42 -14.34 13.04
N VAL A 142 7.20 -13.88 13.26
CA VAL A 142 6.48 -12.98 12.36
C VAL A 142 7.01 -11.54 12.43
N SER A 143 7.29 -11.01 13.62
CA SER A 143 7.55 -9.58 13.82
C SER A 143 8.94 -9.25 14.40
N GLY A 144 9.72 -10.26 14.79
CA GLY A 144 10.95 -10.08 15.58
C GLY A 144 10.70 -9.55 16.99
N HIS A 145 9.44 -9.46 17.42
CA HIS A 145 9.02 -8.79 18.64
C HIS A 145 7.89 -9.51 19.37
N LYS A 146 7.77 -9.24 20.67
CA LYS A 146 6.71 -9.78 21.52
C LYS A 146 5.37 -9.01 21.41
N TYR A 147 5.37 -7.85 20.76
CA TYR A 147 4.25 -6.88 20.77
C TYR A 147 3.76 -6.58 19.35
N PHE A 148 2.45 -6.33 19.21
CA PHE A 148 1.86 -5.87 17.95
C PHE A 148 2.47 -4.51 17.56
N PRO A 149 3.11 -4.37 16.39
CA PRO A 149 3.79 -3.13 16.03
C PRO A 149 2.77 -2.01 15.78
N SER A 150 2.95 -0.84 16.40
CA SER A 150 2.10 0.34 16.17
C SER A 150 2.15 0.85 14.72
N GLU A 151 3.24 0.58 14.00
CA GLU A 151 3.37 0.88 12.56
C GLU A 151 2.61 -0.10 11.67
N MET A 152 2.28 -1.30 12.19
CA MET A 152 1.35 -2.21 11.54
C MET A 152 -0.03 -1.53 11.46
N LEU A 153 -0.53 -0.99 12.59
CA LEU A 153 -1.76 -0.20 12.70
C LEU A 153 -1.88 0.95 11.68
N MET A 154 -0.80 1.72 11.46
CA MET A 154 -0.83 2.83 10.51
C MET A 154 -0.89 2.39 9.05
N ASN A 155 -0.18 1.33 8.66
CA ASN A 155 -0.29 0.77 7.32
C ASN A 155 -1.66 0.12 7.06
N PHE A 156 -2.41 -0.26 8.10
CA PHE A 156 -3.73 -0.86 7.95
C PHE A 156 -4.86 0.15 7.72
N ILE A 157 -4.78 1.35 8.30
CA ILE A 157 -5.85 2.36 8.13
C ILE A 157 -5.95 2.80 6.66
N ASP A 158 -4.81 3.03 5.99
CA ASP A 158 -4.78 3.43 4.58
C ASP A 158 -5.23 2.32 3.61
N VAL A 159 -5.12 1.06 4.04
CA VAL A 159 -5.35 -0.12 3.21
C VAL A 159 -6.76 -0.68 3.37
N ALA A 160 -7.21 -0.84 4.61
CA ALA A 160 -8.46 -1.52 4.91
C ALA A 160 -9.63 -0.68 4.41
N VAL A 161 -9.61 0.64 4.61
CA VAL A 161 -10.72 1.50 4.23
C VAL A 161 -10.88 1.57 2.70
N ASN A 162 -9.80 1.67 1.94
CA ASN A 162 -9.84 1.73 0.46
C ASN A 162 -10.27 0.38 -0.18
N ARG A 163 -9.82 -0.76 0.36
CA ARG A 163 -10.26 -2.10 -0.10
C ARG A 163 -11.72 -2.36 0.19
N ILE A 164 -12.20 -1.85 1.32
CA ILE A 164 -13.57 -2.09 1.79
C ILE A 164 -14.55 -1.18 1.04
N GLY A 165 -14.17 0.07 0.74
CA GLY A 165 -14.95 0.95 -0.12
C GLY A 165 -15.18 0.36 -1.51
N SER A 166 -14.10 -0.02 -2.21
CA SER A 166 -14.18 -0.63 -3.55
C SER A 166 -14.99 -1.94 -3.59
N GLN A 167 -14.90 -2.78 -2.55
CA GLN A 167 -15.71 -3.99 -2.45
C GLN A 167 -17.19 -3.71 -2.21
N LEU A 168 -17.55 -2.66 -1.48
CA LEU A 168 -18.95 -2.31 -1.23
C LEU A 168 -19.61 -1.72 -2.49
N GLU A 169 -18.89 -0.95 -3.29
CA GLU A 169 -19.39 -0.43 -4.58
C GLU A 169 -19.63 -1.54 -5.63
N GLU A 170 -18.80 -2.58 -5.67
CA GLU A 170 -19.03 -3.75 -6.53
C GLU A 170 -20.33 -4.49 -6.17
N PHE A 171 -20.77 -4.47 -4.91
CA PHE A 171 -22.04 -5.07 -4.49
C PHE A 171 -23.26 -4.22 -4.84
N GLU A 172 -23.14 -2.88 -4.87
CA GLU A 172 -24.25 -1.99 -5.26
C GLU A 172 -24.52 -2.01 -6.78
N CYS A 173 -23.54 -2.38 -7.61
CA CYS A 173 -23.75 -2.55 -9.06
C CYS A 173 -24.57 -3.82 -9.44
N TYR A 174 -24.89 -4.69 -8.48
CA TYR A 174 -25.67 -5.92 -8.69
C TYR A 174 -27.05 -5.93 -8.00
N ALA A 175 -27.51 -4.78 -7.46
CA ALA A 175 -28.81 -4.63 -6.80
C ALA A 175 -29.88 -3.93 -7.66
#